data_AF-A0A0Q7ABQ8-F1
#
_entry.id   AF-A0A0Q7ABQ8-F1
#
_cell.length_a   1.000
_cell.length_b   1.000
_cell.length_c   1.000
_cell.angle_alpha   90.00
_cell.angle_beta   90.00
_cell.angle_gamma   90.00
#
_symmetry.space_group_name_H-M   'P 1'
#
loop_
_entity.id
_entity.type
_entity.pdbx_description
1 polymer ?
#
loop_
_entity_poly.entity_id
_entity_poly.type
_entity_poly.pdbx_seq_one_letter_code
_entity_poly.pdbx_strand_id
1 'polypeptide(L)'
;MLDAEDGLDALPPVIEVKALGAGADLEGLLAEFTTEMRAQFELFRRLRESAESLLDGSDEGTAKLARADLKAATDAIALIVRTLEKIDTLLRQLERDRLDAEERQLEARDPEVLRAEVEALIAARVEAAVARQVAEAAGSAGGQGP
;
A
#
# COMPACT_ATOMS: atom_id res chain seq x y z
N MET A 1 19.44 44.63 -14.95
CA MET A 1 19.98 43.27 -14.77
C MET A 1 18.81 42.44 -14.29
N LEU A 2 18.32 41.55 -15.15
CA LEU A 2 17.08 40.79 -14.96
C LEU A 2 17.46 39.47 -14.28
N ASP A 3 17.13 39.31 -13.00
CA ASP A 3 17.12 38.01 -12.35
C ASP A 3 15.65 37.58 -12.27
N ALA A 4 15.27 36.71 -13.19
CA ALA A 4 13.95 36.12 -13.31
C ALA A 4 14.10 34.59 -13.19
N GLU A 5 14.33 34.13 -11.96
CA GLU A 5 14.29 32.72 -11.58
C GLU A 5 13.61 32.67 -10.19
N ASP A 6 12.29 32.42 -10.16
CA ASP A 6 11.61 31.66 -9.09
C ASP A 6 10.09 31.72 -9.27
N GLY A 7 9.64 31.23 -10.43
CA GLY A 7 8.23 31.04 -10.76
C GLY A 7 7.82 29.57 -10.76
N LEU A 8 8.47 28.72 -9.97
CA LEU A 8 7.97 27.38 -9.65
C LEU A 8 6.81 27.53 -8.68
N ASP A 9 5.69 27.91 -9.27
CA ASP A 9 4.39 28.11 -8.67
C ASP A 9 4.08 26.95 -7.73
N ALA A 10 3.83 27.33 -6.48
CA ALA A 10 3.72 26.50 -5.29
C ALA A 10 3.02 25.17 -5.53
N LEU A 11 3.78 24.07 -5.47
CA LEU A 11 3.20 22.78 -5.12
C LEU A 11 2.54 22.93 -3.74
N PRO A 12 1.27 22.51 -3.57
CA PRO A 12 0.57 22.67 -2.30
C PRO A 12 1.33 21.95 -1.19
N PRO A 13 1.27 22.47 0.05
CA PRO A 13 2.00 21.91 1.17
C PRO A 13 1.60 20.45 1.37
N VAL A 14 2.63 19.59 1.38
CA VAL A 14 2.53 18.17 1.72
C VAL A 14 1.67 18.03 2.97
N ILE A 15 0.60 17.26 2.88
CA ILE A 15 -0.27 16.97 4.01
C ILE A 15 0.59 16.25 5.06
N GLU A 16 0.98 16.95 6.12
CA GLU A 16 1.54 16.30 7.31
C GLU A 16 0.43 15.50 8.00
N VAL A 17 0.35 14.23 7.67
CA VAL A 17 -0.56 13.28 8.31
C VAL A 17 0.05 12.84 9.64
N LYS A 18 -0.22 13.60 10.70
CA LYS A 18 0.00 13.15 12.07
C LYS A 18 -1.05 12.12 12.44
N ALA A 19 -0.61 10.87 12.61
CA ALA A 19 -0.98 9.92 13.67
C ALA A 19 -0.97 8.49 13.13
N LEU A 20 -0.50 7.56 13.98
CA LEU A 20 -0.41 6.10 13.82
C LEU A 20 -1.71 5.35 13.41
N GLY A 21 -2.76 6.05 12.99
CA GLY A 21 -4.00 5.49 12.42
C GLY A 21 -4.45 6.13 11.11
N ALA A 22 -3.89 7.28 10.71
CA ALA A 22 -4.30 7.97 9.49
C ALA A 22 -3.63 7.40 8.21
N GLY A 23 -2.50 6.69 8.36
CA GLY A 23 -1.89 5.93 7.26
C GLY A 23 -2.75 4.74 6.82
N ALA A 24 -3.25 3.96 7.79
CA ALA A 24 -4.14 2.84 7.51
C ALA A 24 -5.50 3.29 6.92
N ASP A 25 -6.02 4.44 7.37
CA ASP A 25 -7.22 5.08 6.82
C ASP A 25 -7.01 5.53 5.36
N LEU A 26 -5.85 6.13 5.07
CA LEU A 26 -5.48 6.54 3.71
C LEU A 26 -5.24 5.33 2.78
N GLU A 27 -4.56 4.29 3.23
CA GLU A 27 -4.36 3.05 2.45
C GLU A 27 -5.69 2.39 2.09
N GLY A 28 -6.61 2.31 3.06
CA GLY A 28 -7.97 1.81 2.84
C GLY A 28 -8.71 2.64 1.79
N LEU A 29 -8.69 3.97 1.92
CA LEU A 29 -9.30 4.89 0.97
C LEU A 29 -8.72 4.74 -0.45
N LEU A 30 -7.39 4.60 -0.58
CA LEU A 30 -6.73 4.39 -1.87
C LEU A 30 -7.10 3.04 -2.50
N ALA A 31 -7.29 2.00 -1.69
CA ALA A 31 -7.77 0.70 -2.15
C ALA A 31 -9.24 0.76 -2.64
N GLU A 32 -10.10 1.49 -1.93
CA GLU A 32 -11.48 1.75 -2.34
C GLU A 32 -11.52 2.53 -3.66
N PHE A 33 -10.72 3.59 -3.80
CA PHE A 33 -10.60 4.33 -5.05
C PHE A 33 -10.10 3.45 -6.19
N THR A 34 -9.16 2.54 -5.95
CA THR A 34 -8.71 1.58 -6.98
C THR A 34 -9.84 0.70 -7.47
N THR A 35 -10.71 0.25 -6.55
CA THR A 35 -11.89 -0.56 -6.87
C THR A 35 -12.89 0.23 -7.71
N GLU A 36 -13.18 1.46 -7.30
CA GLU A 36 -14.09 2.36 -8.01
C GLU A 36 -13.55 2.71 -9.41
N MET A 37 -12.27 3.06 -9.52
CA MET A 37 -11.61 3.35 -10.80
C MET A 37 -11.66 2.16 -11.76
N ARG A 38 -11.58 0.91 -11.27
CA ARG A 38 -11.78 -0.28 -12.09
C ARG A 38 -13.21 -0.38 -12.64
N ALA A 39 -14.21 -0.09 -11.80
CA ALA A 39 -15.60 -0.09 -12.24
C ALA A 39 -15.85 0.98 -13.31
N GLN A 40 -15.32 2.19 -13.11
CA GLN A 40 -15.41 3.28 -14.09
C GLN A 40 -14.65 2.96 -15.39
N PHE A 41 -13.49 2.31 -15.31
CA PHE A 41 -12.74 1.86 -16.47
C PHE A 41 -13.58 0.91 -17.34
N GLU A 42 -14.23 -0.08 -16.72
CA GLU A 42 -15.11 -1.01 -17.45
C GLU A 42 -16.31 -0.29 -18.08
N LEU A 43 -16.89 0.69 -17.38
CA LEU A 43 -17.95 1.52 -17.94
C LEU A 43 -17.49 2.27 -19.19
N PHE A 44 -16.38 3.01 -19.12
CA PHE A 44 -15.88 3.77 -20.27
C PHE A 44 -15.40 2.87 -21.40
N ARG A 45 -14.87 1.67 -21.10
CA ARG A 45 -14.52 0.68 -22.13
C ARG A 45 -15.77 0.26 -22.92
N ARG A 46 -16.88 -0.03 -22.24
CA ARG A 46 -18.16 -0.38 -22.88
C ARG A 46 -18.75 0.80 -23.67
N LEU A 47 -18.64 2.02 -23.14
CA LEU A 47 -19.07 3.23 -23.87
C LEU A 47 -18.27 3.41 -25.16
N ARG A 48 -16.95 3.20 -25.11
CA ARG A 48 -16.07 3.27 -26.28
C ARG A 48 -16.47 2.25 -27.35
N GLU A 49 -16.67 0.98 -26.95
CA GLU A 49 -17.12 -0.10 -27.85
C GLU A 49 -18.50 0.19 -28.46
N SER A 50 -19.42 0.76 -27.66
CA SER A 50 -20.74 1.15 -28.15
C SER A 50 -20.66 2.28 -29.17
N ALA A 51 -19.83 3.30 -28.91
CA ALA A 51 -19.59 4.40 -29.84
C ALA A 51 -18.92 3.93 -31.15
N GLU A 52 -17.95 3.01 -31.06
CA GLU A 52 -17.36 2.34 -32.23
C GLU A 52 -18.42 1.65 -33.09
N SER A 53 -19.33 0.88 -32.48
CA SER A 53 -20.38 0.17 -33.21
C SER A 53 -21.36 1.08 -33.95
N LEU A 54 -21.53 2.32 -33.48
CA LEU A 54 -22.40 3.32 -34.10
C LEU A 54 -21.79 3.99 -35.33
N LEU A 55 -20.51 3.76 -35.63
CA LEU A 55 -19.86 4.35 -36.81
C LEU A 55 -20.19 3.60 -38.10
N ASP A 56 -20.52 2.31 -38.00
CA ASP A 56 -20.82 1.47 -39.16
C ASP A 56 -22.26 1.69 -39.63
N GLY A 57 -22.43 2.26 -40.82
CA GLY A 57 -23.73 2.43 -41.48
C GLY A 57 -24.57 3.61 -40.97
N SER A 58 -24.02 4.46 -40.11
CA SER A 58 -24.69 5.66 -39.59
C SER A 58 -24.67 6.85 -40.54
N ASP A 59 -25.66 7.75 -40.43
CA ASP A 59 -25.62 9.05 -41.10
C ASP A 59 -24.49 9.96 -40.55
N GLU A 60 -24.17 11.03 -41.29
CA GLU A 60 -23.10 11.97 -40.96
C GLU A 60 -23.24 12.57 -39.55
N GLY A 61 -24.47 12.86 -39.12
CA GLY A 61 -24.75 13.46 -37.82
C GLY A 61 -24.46 12.49 -36.67
N THR A 62 -24.95 11.26 -36.81
CA THR A 62 -24.75 10.16 -35.87
C THR A 62 -23.28 9.76 -35.81
N ALA A 63 -22.61 9.64 -36.96
CA ALA A 63 -21.18 9.37 -37.03
C ALA A 63 -20.34 10.44 -36.31
N LYS A 64 -20.73 11.71 -36.43
CA LYS A 64 -20.04 12.82 -35.75
C LYS A 64 -20.20 12.72 -34.23
N LEU A 65 -21.39 12.42 -33.75
CA LEU A 65 -21.64 12.24 -32.31
C LEU A 65 -20.86 11.03 -31.77
N ALA A 66 -20.91 9.90 -32.47
CA ALA A 66 -20.19 8.70 -32.09
C ALA A 66 -18.66 8.92 -32.00
N ARG A 67 -18.06 9.70 -32.92
CA ARG A 67 -16.63 10.07 -32.83
C ARG A 67 -16.32 10.94 -31.61
N ALA A 68 -17.23 11.84 -31.23
CA ALA A 68 -17.06 12.67 -30.04
C ALA A 68 -17.11 11.83 -28.76
N ASP A 69 -18.08 10.91 -28.67
CA ASP A 69 -18.21 9.99 -27.54
C ASP A 69 -17.01 9.04 -27.44
N LEU A 70 -16.53 8.53 -28.57
CA LEU A 70 -15.34 7.69 -28.65
C LEU A 70 -14.12 8.40 -28.06
N LYS A 71 -13.93 9.66 -28.45
CA LYS A 71 -12.84 10.49 -27.94
C LYS A 71 -12.98 10.74 -26.44
N ALA A 72 -14.17 11.14 -25.99
CA ALA A 72 -14.42 11.40 -24.57
C ALA A 72 -14.16 10.15 -23.71
N ALA A 73 -14.65 8.99 -24.14
CA ALA A 73 -14.40 7.72 -23.45
C ALA A 73 -12.91 7.36 -23.42
N THR A 74 -12.18 7.58 -24.52
CA THR A 74 -10.74 7.33 -24.59
C THR A 74 -9.94 8.24 -23.67
N ASP A 75 -10.27 9.54 -23.65
CA ASP A 75 -9.62 10.53 -22.78
C ASP A 75 -9.90 10.22 -21.30
N ALA A 76 -11.12 9.79 -20.95
CA ALA A 76 -11.48 9.35 -19.60
C ALA A 76 -10.71 8.09 -19.17
N ILE A 77 -10.60 7.09 -20.05
CA ILE A 77 -9.79 5.88 -19.79
C ILE A 77 -8.33 6.26 -19.50
N ALA A 78 -7.73 7.14 -20.29
CA ALA A 78 -6.36 7.58 -20.09
C ALA A 78 -6.16 8.30 -18.73
N LEU A 79 -7.14 9.11 -18.32
CA LEU A 79 -7.12 9.77 -17.02
C LEU A 79 -7.23 8.77 -15.86
N ILE A 80 -8.07 7.75 -16.00
CA ILE A 80 -8.21 6.68 -15.00
C ILE A 80 -6.89 5.92 -14.85
N VAL A 81 -6.26 5.51 -15.96
CA VAL A 81 -4.97 4.80 -15.92
C VAL A 81 -3.91 5.64 -15.21
N ARG A 82 -3.78 6.92 -15.56
CA ARG A 82 -2.83 7.84 -14.90
C ARG A 82 -3.12 7.99 -13.41
N THR A 83 -4.40 8.00 -13.02
CA THR A 83 -4.80 8.07 -11.60
C THR A 83 -4.41 6.79 -10.86
N LEU A 84 -4.62 5.61 -11.47
CA LEU A 84 -4.21 4.32 -10.90
C LEU A 84 -2.69 4.23 -10.72
N GLU A 85 -1.90 4.72 -11.68
CA GLU A 85 -0.43 4.79 -11.56
C GLU A 85 0.01 5.67 -10.37
N LYS A 86 -0.68 6.79 -10.14
CA LYS A 86 -0.42 7.65 -8.98
C LYS A 86 -0.80 6.95 -7.68
N ILE A 87 -1.92 6.24 -7.63
CA ILE A 87 -2.34 5.47 -6.45
C ILE A 87 -1.30 4.38 -6.14
N ASP A 88 -0.83 3.62 -7.13
CA ASP A 88 0.22 2.60 -6.95
C ASP A 88 1.50 3.23 -6.37
N THR A 89 1.92 4.39 -6.91
CA THR A 89 3.07 5.13 -6.41
C THR A 89 2.90 5.54 -4.94
N LEU A 90 1.72 6.03 -4.56
CA LEU A 90 1.41 6.44 -3.19
C LEU A 90 1.42 5.24 -2.23
N LEU A 91 0.81 4.11 -2.59
CA LEU A 91 0.78 2.91 -1.77
C LEU A 91 2.21 2.36 -1.53
N ARG A 92 3.05 2.36 -2.57
CA ARG A 92 4.47 2.01 -2.43
C ARG A 92 5.23 2.97 -1.52
N GLN A 93 4.89 4.26 -1.55
CA GLN A 93 5.49 5.24 -0.66
C GLN A 93 5.09 4.99 0.80
N LEU A 94 3.80 4.79 1.06
CA LEU A 94 3.30 4.54 2.42
C LEU A 94 3.93 3.29 3.05
N GLU A 95 4.07 2.21 2.28
CA GLU A 95 4.75 1.01 2.77
C GLU A 95 6.23 1.26 3.10
N ARG A 96 6.94 2.04 2.27
CA ARG A 96 8.32 2.45 2.59
C ARG A 96 8.38 3.31 3.83
N ASP A 97 7.49 4.30 3.95
CA ASP A 97 7.44 5.18 5.12
C ASP A 97 7.17 4.41 6.41
N ARG A 98 6.33 3.36 6.34
CA ARG A 98 6.07 2.44 7.45
C ARG A 98 7.33 1.68 7.86
N LEU A 99 8.03 1.06 6.91
CA LEU A 99 9.28 0.32 7.17
C LEU A 99 10.37 1.24 7.74
N ASP A 100 10.56 2.44 7.15
CA ASP A 100 11.53 3.42 7.62
C ASP A 100 11.19 3.91 9.04
N ALA A 101 9.90 4.00 9.39
CA ALA A 101 9.47 4.35 10.74
C ALA A 101 9.74 3.22 11.74
N GLU A 102 9.53 1.97 11.35
CA GLU A 102 9.87 0.80 12.18
C GLU A 102 11.39 0.69 12.41
N GLU A 103 12.21 0.91 11.38
CA GLU A 103 13.67 0.92 11.49
C GLU A 103 14.14 2.03 12.44
N ARG A 104 13.66 3.28 12.25
CA ARG A 104 13.97 4.39 13.17
C ARG A 104 13.54 4.12 14.61
N GLN A 105 12.42 3.42 14.81
CA GLN A 105 11.99 3.03 16.15
C GLN A 105 12.94 2.02 16.78
N LEU A 106 13.45 1.04 16.02
CA LEU A 106 14.44 0.07 16.49
C LEU A 106 15.78 0.74 16.82
N GLU A 107 16.26 1.63 15.95
CA GLU A 107 17.50 2.39 16.17
C GLU A 107 17.42 3.30 17.41
N ALA A 108 16.24 3.84 17.70
CA ALA A 108 16.02 4.70 18.87
C ALA A 108 15.91 3.93 20.20
N ARG A 109 15.89 2.59 20.19
CA ARG A 109 15.83 1.80 21.43
C ARG A 109 17.17 1.82 22.16
N ASP A 110 17.11 1.99 23.47
CA ASP A 110 18.28 1.92 24.34
C ASP A 110 18.94 0.51 24.23
N PRO A 111 20.21 0.43 23.82
CA PRO A 111 20.93 -0.84 23.69
C PRO A 111 20.96 -1.66 24.99
N GLU A 112 21.03 -1.01 26.15
CA GLU A 112 21.09 -1.72 27.43
C GLU A 112 19.72 -2.33 27.79
N VAL A 113 18.62 -1.68 27.42
CA VAL A 113 17.27 -2.23 27.59
C VAL A 113 17.09 -3.45 26.67
N LEU A 114 17.50 -3.34 25.41
CA LEU A 114 17.48 -4.46 24.47
C LEU A 114 18.31 -5.64 24.97
N ARG A 115 19.50 -5.37 25.49
CA ARG A 115 20.36 -6.40 26.07
C ARG A 115 19.69 -7.10 27.26
N ALA A 116 19.09 -6.35 28.18
CA ALA A 116 18.39 -6.92 29.33
C ALA A 116 17.20 -7.81 28.91
N GLU A 117 16.44 -7.40 27.89
CA GLU A 117 15.34 -8.20 27.32
C GLU A 117 15.84 -9.53 26.73
N VAL A 118 16.97 -9.51 26.01
CA VAL A 118 17.59 -10.72 25.45
C VAL A 118 18.10 -11.63 26.56
N GLU A 119 18.77 -11.08 27.58
CA GLU A 119 19.24 -11.85 28.74
C GLU A 119 18.08 -12.55 29.45
N ALA A 120 16.94 -11.85 29.66
CA ALA A 120 15.74 -12.44 30.23
C ALA A 120 15.14 -13.56 29.37
N LEU A 121 15.10 -13.37 28.04
CA LEU A 121 14.61 -14.39 27.10
C LEU A 121 15.48 -15.66 27.12
N ILE A 122 16.80 -15.50 27.21
CA ILE A 122 17.75 -16.61 27.33
C ILE A 122 17.51 -17.35 28.65
N ALA A 123 17.42 -16.62 29.77
CA ALA A 123 17.16 -17.22 31.08
C ALA A 123 15.88 -18.08 31.07
N ALA A 124 14.77 -17.54 30.56
CA ALA A 124 13.51 -18.26 30.45
C ALA A 124 13.62 -19.53 29.58
N ARG A 125 14.36 -19.47 28.46
CA ARG A 125 14.61 -20.64 27.60
C ARG A 125 15.45 -21.71 28.29
N VAL A 126 16.48 -21.30 29.02
CA VAL A 126 17.35 -22.21 29.78
C VAL A 126 16.56 -22.89 30.89
N GLU A 127 15.78 -22.14 31.67
CA GLU A 127 14.91 -22.71 32.71
C GLU A 127 13.95 -23.74 32.14
N ALA A 128 13.29 -23.44 31.02
CA ALA A 128 12.41 -24.38 30.34
C ALA A 128 13.15 -25.63 29.84
N ALA A 129 14.38 -25.48 29.33
CA ALA A 129 15.18 -26.62 28.88
C ALA A 129 15.66 -27.50 30.04
N VAL A 130 16.09 -26.89 31.14
CA VAL A 130 16.49 -27.60 32.37
C VAL A 130 15.29 -28.34 32.97
N ALA A 131 14.13 -27.69 33.06
CA ALA A 131 12.91 -28.33 33.56
C ALA A 131 12.54 -29.59 32.74
N ARG A 132 12.67 -29.52 31.40
CA ARG A 132 12.48 -30.68 30.53
C ARG A 132 13.49 -31.80 30.80
N GLN A 133 14.79 -31.47 30.88
CA GLN A 133 15.84 -32.47 31.16
C GLN A 133 15.66 -33.13 32.52
N VAL A 134 15.29 -32.37 33.54
CA VAL A 134 15.04 -32.92 34.89
C VAL A 134 13.83 -33.87 34.87
N ALA A 135 12.76 -33.51 34.16
CA ALA A 135 11.60 -34.39 34.00
C ALA A 135 11.94 -35.69 33.26
N GLU A 136 12.75 -35.62 32.20
CA GLU A 136 13.23 -36.79 31.44
C GLU A 136 14.15 -37.69 32.28
N ALA A 137 15.06 -37.11 33.07
CA ALA A 137 15.93 -37.84 33.99
C ALA A 137 15.15 -38.51 35.13
N ALA A 138 14.13 -37.86 35.68
CA ALA A 138 13.27 -38.44 36.71
C ALA A 138 12.40 -39.58 36.15
N GLY A 139 11.91 -39.47 34.90
CA GLY A 139 11.14 -40.52 34.24
C GLY A 139 11.96 -41.77 33.91
N SER A 140 13.25 -41.61 33.59
CA SER A 140 14.17 -42.73 33.32
C SER A 140 14.66 -43.45 34.59
N ALA A 141 14.71 -42.78 35.73
CA ALA A 141 15.08 -43.38 37.02
C ALA A 141 13.97 -44.24 37.66
N GLY A 142 12.69 -44.04 37.28
CA GLY A 142 11.54 -44.78 37.81
C GLY A 142 11.22 -46.11 37.11
N GLY A 143 11.89 -46.42 35.99
CA GLY A 143 11.56 -47.58 35.13
C GLY A 143 12.38 -48.86 35.37
N GLN A 144 13.34 -48.86 36.29
CA GLN A 144 14.20 -50.01 36.57
C GLN A 144 13.96 -50.53 37.99
N GLY A 145 12.84 -51.24 38.19
CA GLY A 145 12.57 -52.06 39.37
C GLY A 145 12.26 -53.50 38.92
N PRO A 146 12.78 -54.52 39.64
CA PRO A 146 12.92 -55.92 39.18
C PRO A 146 11.59 -56.67 38.95
#